data_AF-A0A4P7ZV68-F1
#
_entry.id   AF-A0A4P7ZV68-F1
#
_cell.length_a   1.000
_cell.length_b   1.000
_cell.length_c   1.000
_cell.angle_alpha   90.00
_cell.angle_beta   90.00
_cell.angle_gamma   90.00
#
_symmetry.space_group_name_H-M   'P 1'
#
loop_
_entity.id
_entity.type
_entity.pdbx_description
1 polymer ?
#
loop_
_entity_poly.entity_id
_entity_poly.type
_entity_poly.pdbx_seq_one_letter_code
_entity_poly.pdbx_strand_id
1 'polypeptide(L)'
;MTKAIEETFIDYISTALPLFERKANALRFQCPYCQYSGKNSKGKTLAPSDAKGYLYPVGNAWNFKCHKCGEHQSFEKFLEAQFPLVHFEYVRLREKHGTTGFQTNCPSLETLLKKRGVLGNPPEFRPERFHQQVQRPVMPSAPPSTPHAPRVTKLPPMRSPQQQAGHQSRLNHLMKQREQQRRYRTGELW
;
A
#
# COMPACT_ATOMS: atom_id res chain seq x y z
N MET A 1 -21.56 -15.31 30.25
CA MET A 1 -21.71 -14.47 29.04
C MET A 1 -20.64 -14.90 28.05
N THR A 2 -21.01 -15.49 26.93
CA THR A 2 -20.04 -15.89 25.89
C THR A 2 -19.49 -14.63 25.24
N LYS A 3 -18.21 -14.36 25.44
CA LYS A 3 -17.51 -13.24 24.81
C LYS A 3 -17.60 -13.39 23.28
N ALA A 4 -17.90 -12.30 22.58
CA ALA A 4 -17.94 -12.32 21.12
C ALA A 4 -16.56 -12.70 20.55
N ILE A 5 -16.54 -13.42 19.43
CA ILE A 5 -15.27 -13.86 18.80
C ILE A 5 -14.39 -12.64 18.52
N GLU A 6 -14.95 -11.55 17.97
CA GLU A 6 -14.19 -10.34 17.68
C GLU A 6 -13.47 -9.77 18.91
N GLU A 7 -14.14 -9.69 20.06
CA GLU A 7 -13.56 -9.13 21.29
C GLU A 7 -12.36 -9.93 21.78
N THR A 8 -12.37 -11.25 21.56
CA THR A 8 -11.24 -12.12 21.96
C THR A 8 -10.00 -11.82 21.10
N PHE A 9 -10.20 -11.66 19.79
CA PHE A 9 -9.10 -11.32 18.88
C PHE A 9 -8.64 -9.86 19.03
N ILE A 10 -9.56 -8.94 19.32
CA ILE A 10 -9.23 -7.55 19.67
C ILE A 10 -8.31 -7.51 20.89
N ASP A 11 -8.63 -8.28 21.93
CA ASP A 11 -7.80 -8.36 23.13
C ASP A 11 -6.43 -8.95 22.81
N TYR A 12 -6.39 -9.99 21.97
CA TYR A 12 -5.14 -10.61 21.53
C TYR A 12 -4.21 -9.63 20.79
N ILE A 13 -4.75 -8.83 19.86
CA ILE A 13 -3.94 -7.84 19.10
C ILE A 13 -3.69 -6.54 19.87
N SER A 14 -4.37 -6.30 21.00
CA SER A 14 -4.35 -5.01 21.69
C SER A 14 -2.95 -4.57 22.11
N THR A 15 -2.08 -5.52 22.47
CA THR A 15 -0.69 -5.26 22.86
C THR A 15 0.20 -4.86 21.68
N ALA A 16 -0.15 -5.29 20.47
CA ALA A 16 0.58 -4.94 19.25
C ALA A 16 0.16 -3.58 18.67
N LEU A 17 -0.97 -3.02 19.11
CA LEU A 17 -1.48 -1.74 18.65
C LEU A 17 -0.90 -0.58 19.49
N PRO A 18 -0.15 0.36 18.90
CA PRO A 18 0.44 1.46 19.65
C PRO A 18 -0.61 2.41 20.23
N LEU A 19 -0.38 2.88 21.46
CA LEU A 19 -1.26 3.82 22.17
C LEU A 19 -2.71 3.31 22.26
N PHE A 20 -2.88 2.00 22.44
CA PHE A 20 -4.18 1.37 22.58
C PHE A 20 -4.89 1.83 23.86
N GLU A 21 -6.11 2.31 23.71
CA GLU A 21 -6.96 2.88 24.76
C GLU A 21 -8.39 2.36 24.55
N ARG A 22 -8.96 1.69 25.56
CA ARG A 22 -10.37 1.29 25.53
C ARG A 22 -11.25 2.46 25.97
N LYS A 23 -12.21 2.86 25.15
CA LYS A 23 -13.28 3.78 25.54
C LYS A 23 -14.62 3.07 25.49
N ALA A 24 -15.61 3.61 26.19
CA ALA A 24 -16.94 3.00 26.32
C ALA A 24 -17.58 2.61 24.97
N ASN A 25 -17.40 3.43 23.94
CA ASN A 25 -18.07 3.24 22.63
C ASN A 25 -17.14 2.76 21.52
N ALA A 26 -15.83 2.86 21.71
CA ALA A 26 -14.84 2.57 20.68
C ALA A 26 -13.46 2.35 21.28
N LEU A 27 -12.63 1.57 20.61
CA LEU A 27 -11.24 1.34 20.96
C LEU A 27 -10.39 2.26 20.10
N ARG A 28 -9.49 3.01 20.72
CA ARG A 28 -8.62 3.96 20.06
C ARG A 28 -7.20 3.44 20.07
N PHE A 29 -6.48 3.65 18.97
CA PHE A 29 -5.07 3.34 18.85
C PHE A 29 -4.45 4.18 17.73
N GLN A 30 -3.15 4.07 17.54
CA GLN A 30 -2.46 4.75 16.46
C GLN A 30 -2.74 4.05 15.11
N CYS A 31 -3.25 4.77 14.12
CA CYS A 31 -3.64 4.21 12.82
C CYS A 31 -2.41 3.71 12.03
N PRO A 32 -2.31 2.41 11.71
CA PRO A 32 -1.13 1.86 11.02
C PRO A 32 -0.97 2.40 9.59
N TYR A 33 -2.08 2.66 8.89
CA TYR A 33 -2.05 3.26 7.55
C TYR A 33 -1.50 4.69 7.54
N CYS A 34 -1.88 5.48 8.54
CA CYS A 34 -1.36 6.84 8.70
C CYS A 34 0.11 6.86 9.10
N GLN A 35 0.55 5.91 9.93
CA GLN A 35 1.95 5.79 10.34
C GLN A 35 2.85 5.54 9.13
N TYR A 36 2.43 4.64 8.23
CA TYR A 36 3.18 4.34 7.02
C TYR A 36 3.16 5.50 6.01
N SER A 37 1.98 6.06 5.75
CA SER A 37 1.84 7.11 4.73
C SER A 37 2.33 8.50 5.18
N GLY A 38 2.33 8.78 6.49
CA GLY A 38 2.66 10.08 7.07
C GLY A 38 1.74 11.21 6.59
N LYS A 39 0.58 10.88 6.01
CA LYS A 39 -0.32 11.83 5.34
C LYS A 39 -1.77 11.62 5.74
N ASN A 40 -2.54 12.70 5.72
CA ASN A 40 -3.99 12.64 5.85
C ASN A 40 -4.69 12.40 4.50
N SER A 41 -6.01 12.31 4.51
CA SER A 41 -6.86 12.10 3.31
C SER A 41 -6.71 13.20 2.26
N LYS A 42 -6.23 14.38 2.65
CA LYS A 42 -5.96 15.52 1.77
C LYS A 42 -4.49 15.58 1.30
N GLY A 43 -3.69 14.56 1.59
CA GLY A 43 -2.28 14.47 1.23
C GLY A 43 -1.35 15.39 2.02
N LYS A 44 -1.82 16.01 3.10
CA LYS A 44 -0.98 16.86 3.98
C LYS A 44 -0.23 15.99 4.97
N THR A 45 1.00 16.38 5.30
CA THR A 45 1.81 15.74 6.33
C THR A 45 1.04 15.67 7.65
N LEU A 46 1.09 14.51 8.29
CA LEU A 46 0.41 14.22 9.54
C LEU A 46 1.43 13.83 10.60
N ALA A 47 1.36 14.45 11.78
CA ALA A 47 2.21 14.05 12.90
C ALA A 47 1.81 12.64 13.38
N PRO A 48 2.76 11.81 13.86
CA PRO A 48 2.47 10.48 14.36
C PRO A 48 1.42 10.46 15.49
N SER A 49 1.37 11.48 16.34
CA SER A 49 0.40 11.62 17.44
C SER A 49 -1.04 11.88 16.96
N ASP A 50 -1.20 12.44 15.76
CA ASP A 50 -2.50 12.74 15.16
C ASP A 50 -3.07 11.57 14.37
N ALA A 51 -2.24 10.59 14.03
CA ALA A 51 -2.59 9.36 13.34
C ALA A 51 -3.43 8.44 14.24
N LYS A 52 -4.73 8.74 14.42
CA LYS A 52 -5.63 7.99 15.31
C LYS A 52 -6.60 7.12 14.50
N GLY A 53 -6.64 5.84 14.84
CA GLY A 53 -7.57 4.84 14.35
C GLY A 53 -8.55 4.42 15.45
N TYR A 54 -9.70 3.93 15.02
CA TYR A 54 -10.80 3.55 15.91
C TYR A 54 -11.38 2.21 15.45
N LEU A 55 -11.53 1.28 16.40
CA LEU A 55 -12.38 0.10 16.24
C LEU A 55 -13.69 0.35 17.00
N TYR A 56 -14.82 0.11 16.35
CA TYR A 56 -16.13 0.34 16.94
C TYR A 56 -17.13 -0.75 16.54
N PRO A 57 -18.07 -1.10 17.41
CA PRO A 57 -19.11 -2.08 17.11
C PRO A 57 -20.21 -1.45 16.25
N VAL A 58 -20.75 -2.22 15.32
CA VAL A 58 -21.94 -1.93 14.51
C VAL A 58 -22.77 -3.21 14.44
N GLY A 59 -23.88 -3.25 15.20
CA GLY A 59 -24.64 -4.49 15.40
C GLY A 59 -23.76 -5.56 16.02
N ASN A 60 -23.62 -6.70 15.34
CA ASN A 60 -22.80 -7.84 15.78
C ASN A 60 -21.39 -7.86 15.17
N ALA A 61 -20.99 -6.81 14.45
CA ALA A 61 -19.70 -6.75 13.76
C ALA A 61 -18.86 -5.57 14.27
N TRP A 62 -17.54 -5.70 14.14
CA TRP A 62 -16.61 -4.61 14.43
C TRP A 62 -16.08 -4.01 13.13
N ASN A 63 -15.86 -2.69 13.14
CA ASN A 63 -15.33 -1.96 11.99
C ASN A 63 -14.18 -1.05 12.42
N PHE A 64 -13.21 -0.89 11.52
CA PHE A 64 -12.08 0.01 11.65
C PHE A 64 -12.31 1.28 10.85
N LYS A 65 -11.98 2.42 11.44
CA LYS A 65 -12.06 3.74 10.82
C LYS A 65 -10.92 4.63 11.25
N CYS A 66 -10.37 5.38 10.30
CA CYS A 66 -9.46 6.49 10.60
C CYS A 66 -10.03 7.81 10.12
N HIS A 67 -10.18 8.77 11.04
CA HIS A 67 -10.65 10.11 10.72
C HIS A 67 -9.64 10.99 9.98
N LYS A 68 -8.35 10.60 9.95
CA LYS A 68 -7.29 11.41 9.31
C LYS A 68 -7.02 10.97 7.88
N CYS A 69 -6.65 9.70 7.64
CA CYS A 69 -6.47 9.19 6.29
C CYS A 69 -7.78 8.84 5.58
N GLY A 70 -8.88 8.64 6.32
CA GLY A 70 -10.17 8.26 5.75
C GLY A 70 -10.35 6.76 5.52
N GLU A 71 -9.35 5.94 5.85
CA GLU A 71 -9.42 4.49 5.71
C GLU A 71 -10.57 3.92 6.55
N HIS A 72 -11.39 3.06 5.94
CA HIS A 72 -12.53 2.43 6.58
C HIS A 72 -12.67 0.99 6.08
N GLN A 73 -12.63 0.03 6.99
CA GLN A 73 -12.63 -1.40 6.68
C GLN A 73 -13.40 -2.18 7.74
N SER A 74 -13.93 -3.35 7.40
CA SER A 74 -14.41 -4.29 8.42
C SER A 74 -13.26 -4.79 9.28
N PHE A 75 -13.55 -5.27 10.48
CA PHE A 75 -12.52 -5.86 11.36
C PHE A 75 -11.79 -7.04 10.70
N GLU A 76 -12.49 -7.86 9.92
CA GLU A 76 -11.89 -8.96 9.16
C GLU A 76 -10.86 -8.46 8.15
N LYS A 77 -11.19 -7.44 7.36
CA LYS A 77 -10.27 -6.82 6.38
C LYS A 77 -9.09 -6.13 7.07
N PHE A 78 -9.35 -5.48 8.20
CA PHE A 78 -8.29 -4.90 9.02
C PHE A 78 -7.30 -5.96 9.50
N LEU A 79 -7.77 -7.10 10.01
CA LEU A 79 -6.92 -8.23 10.39
C LEU A 79 -6.17 -8.78 9.18
N GLU A 80 -6.83 -8.95 8.03
CA GLU A 80 -6.19 -9.43 6.80
C GLU A 80 -4.99 -8.57 6.41
N ALA A 81 -5.12 -7.24 6.52
CA ALA A 81 -4.08 -6.30 6.12
C ALA A 81 -2.96 -6.16 7.17
N GLN A 82 -3.29 -6.10 8.46
CA GLN A 82 -2.33 -5.76 9.52
C GLN A 82 -1.77 -6.99 10.25
N PHE A 83 -2.58 -8.04 10.38
CA PHE A 83 -2.26 -9.24 11.17
C PHE A 83 -2.63 -10.51 10.39
N PRO A 84 -1.98 -10.80 9.25
CA PRO A 84 -2.40 -11.86 8.32
C PRO A 84 -2.36 -13.27 8.92
N LEU A 85 -1.54 -13.51 9.95
CA LEU A 85 -1.52 -14.78 10.69
C LEU A 85 -2.73 -14.91 11.61
N VAL A 86 -3.04 -13.86 12.37
CA VAL A 86 -4.21 -13.80 13.27
C VAL A 86 -5.51 -13.85 12.49
N HIS A 87 -5.54 -13.22 11.31
CA HIS A 87 -6.68 -13.29 10.39
C HIS A 87 -7.04 -14.73 10.02
N PHE A 88 -6.04 -15.58 9.74
CA PHE A 88 -6.28 -16.97 9.39
C PHE A 88 -6.97 -17.74 10.52
N GLU A 89 -6.50 -17.53 11.75
CA GLU A 89 -7.10 -18.14 12.93
C GLU A 89 -8.51 -17.60 13.22
N TYR A 90 -8.72 -16.30 13.02
CA TYR A 90 -10.03 -15.66 13.11
C TYR A 90 -11.04 -16.28 12.14
N VAL A 91 -10.67 -16.44 10.86
CA VAL A 91 -11.54 -17.08 9.86
C VAL A 91 -11.84 -18.54 10.23
N ARG A 92 -10.81 -19.30 10.64
CA ARG A 92 -10.99 -20.69 11.07
C ARG A 92 -11.96 -20.82 12.26
N LEU A 93 -11.86 -19.92 13.26
CA LEU A 93 -12.76 -19.96 14.41
C LEU A 93 -14.18 -19.56 14.02
N ARG A 94 -14.34 -18.51 13.21
CA ARG A 94 -15.64 -18.09 12.67
C ARG A 94 -16.32 -19.22 11.88
N GLU A 95 -15.55 -19.98 11.10
CA GLU A 95 -16.06 -21.11 10.31
C GLU A 95 -16.52 -22.26 11.21
N LYS A 96 -15.77 -22.59 12.27
CA LYS A 96 -16.20 -23.56 13.30
C LYS A 96 -17.54 -23.18 13.95
N HIS A 97 -17.80 -21.89 14.08
CA HIS A 97 -19.06 -21.35 14.61
C HIS A 97 -20.15 -21.16 13.54
N GLY A 98 -19.91 -21.53 12.28
CA GLY A 98 -20.89 -21.39 11.19
C GLY A 98 -21.17 -19.94 10.77
N THR A 99 -20.24 -19.02 11.05
CA THR A 99 -20.41 -17.57 10.80
C THR A 99 -19.60 -17.08 9.60
N THR A 100 -19.31 -17.97 8.66
CA THR A 100 -18.58 -17.70 7.40
C THR A 100 -19.41 -18.12 6.20
N GLY A 101 -19.10 -17.56 5.03
CA GLY A 101 -19.74 -17.95 3.76
C GLY A 101 -20.68 -16.90 3.19
N PHE A 102 -21.65 -17.32 2.38
CA PHE A 102 -22.52 -16.43 1.61
C PHE A 102 -23.32 -15.48 2.53
N GLN A 103 -23.37 -14.19 2.16
CA GLN A 103 -24.00 -13.11 2.95
C GLN A 103 -23.38 -12.81 4.32
N THR A 104 -22.20 -13.35 4.62
CA THR A 104 -21.47 -12.99 5.84
C THR A 104 -20.35 -12.00 5.56
N ASN A 105 -19.89 -11.30 6.60
CA ASN A 105 -18.75 -10.38 6.53
C ASN A 105 -17.37 -11.08 6.56
N CYS A 106 -17.33 -12.42 6.55
CA CYS A 106 -16.12 -13.21 6.67
C CYS A 106 -16.09 -14.32 5.60
N PRO A 107 -15.03 -14.43 4.77
CA PRO A 107 -14.94 -15.48 3.75
C PRO A 107 -14.86 -16.87 4.40
N SER A 108 -15.17 -17.93 3.64
CA SER A 108 -14.85 -19.30 4.08
C SER A 108 -13.34 -19.53 4.09
N LEU A 109 -12.88 -20.49 4.89
CA LEU A 109 -11.46 -20.82 4.99
C LEU A 109 -10.91 -21.32 3.66
N GLU A 110 -11.70 -22.12 2.93
CA GLU A 110 -11.37 -22.58 1.58
C GLU A 110 -11.13 -21.39 0.62
N THR A 111 -12.04 -20.41 0.65
CA THR A 111 -11.91 -19.20 -0.18
C THR A 111 -10.65 -18.41 0.17
N LEU A 112 -10.35 -18.28 1.47
CA LEU A 112 -9.15 -17.60 1.94
C LEU A 112 -7.87 -18.31 1.48
N LEU A 113 -7.83 -19.65 1.59
CA LEU A 113 -6.68 -20.46 1.20
C LEU A 113 -6.43 -20.42 -0.32
N LYS A 114 -7.50 -20.45 -1.13
CA LYS A 114 -7.41 -20.26 -2.59
C LYS A 114 -6.88 -18.88 -2.93
N LYS A 115 -7.38 -17.82 -2.27
CA LYS A 115 -6.92 -16.44 -2.48
C LYS A 115 -5.43 -16.27 -2.16
N ARG A 116 -4.92 -16.97 -1.14
CA ARG A 116 -3.49 -16.96 -0.77
C ARG A 116 -2.62 -17.89 -1.63
N GLY A 117 -3.20 -18.62 -2.58
CA GLY A 117 -2.46 -19.56 -3.44
C GLY A 117 -1.93 -20.80 -2.72
N VAL A 118 -2.39 -21.06 -1.49
CA VAL A 118 -2.01 -22.27 -0.73
C VAL A 118 -2.71 -23.50 -1.32
N LEU A 119 -3.99 -23.33 -1.64
CA LEU A 119 -4.73 -24.28 -2.47
C LEU A 119 -4.61 -23.84 -3.93
N GLY A 120 -3.43 -24.02 -4.50
CA GLY A 120 -3.21 -23.87 -5.93
C GLY A 120 -3.66 -25.12 -6.67
N ASN A 121 -3.99 -24.95 -7.96
CA ASN A 121 -3.94 -26.08 -8.89
C ASN A 121 -2.53 -26.70 -8.80
N PRO A 122 -2.41 -28.04 -8.94
CA PRO A 122 -1.11 -28.70 -8.92
C PRO A 122 -0.11 -27.96 -9.83
N PRO A 123 1.17 -27.85 -9.43
CA PRO A 123 2.17 -27.13 -10.21
C PRO A 123 2.13 -27.67 -11.65
N GLU A 124 1.78 -26.79 -12.59
CA GLU A 124 1.78 -27.12 -14.00
C GLU A 124 3.25 -27.25 -14.40
N PHE A 125 3.80 -28.46 -14.29
CA PHE A 125 5.10 -28.81 -14.85
C PHE A 125 4.97 -28.67 -16.36
N ARG A 126 5.14 -27.45 -16.87
CA ARG A 126 5.35 -27.28 -18.31
C ARG A 126 6.63 -28.04 -18.62
N PRO A 127 6.61 -29.07 -19.47
CA PRO A 127 7.86 -29.60 -19.98
C PRO A 127 8.57 -28.42 -20.63
N GLU A 128 9.80 -28.12 -20.18
CA GLU A 128 10.65 -27.19 -20.90
C GLU A 128 10.68 -27.69 -22.34
N ARG A 129 10.01 -26.97 -23.24
CA ARG A 129 10.28 -27.14 -24.65
C ARG A 129 11.70 -26.64 -24.80
N PHE A 130 12.65 -27.57 -24.81
CA PHE A 130 13.96 -27.36 -25.41
C PHE A 130 13.67 -26.70 -26.75
N HIS A 131 13.85 -25.38 -26.83
CA HIS A 131 13.81 -24.69 -28.09
C HIS A 131 14.98 -25.29 -28.85
N GLN A 132 14.67 -26.24 -29.73
CA GLN A 132 15.59 -26.70 -30.73
C GLN A 132 15.96 -25.43 -31.47
N GLN A 133 17.16 -24.92 -31.21
CA GLN A 133 17.71 -23.78 -31.92
C GLN A 133 17.72 -24.21 -33.38
N VAL A 134 16.71 -23.80 -34.14
CA VAL A 134 16.73 -23.90 -35.59
C VAL A 134 17.92 -23.06 -36.00
N GLN A 135 19.01 -23.73 -36.35
CA GLN A 135 20.19 -23.10 -36.90
C GLN A 135 19.73 -22.35 -38.15
N ARG A 136 19.66 -21.02 -38.05
CA ARG A 136 19.48 -20.19 -39.23
C ARG A 136 20.70 -20.41 -40.12
N PRO A 137 20.54 -20.62 -41.44
CA PRO A 137 21.66 -20.79 -42.34
C PRO A 137 22.60 -19.59 -42.22
N VAL A 138 23.88 -19.90 -41.93
CA VAL A 138 24.96 -18.94 -41.84
C VAL A 138 25.21 -18.40 -43.25
N MET A 139 24.83 -17.15 -43.49
CA MET A 139 25.28 -16.40 -44.67
C MET A 139 26.80 -16.25 -44.61
N PRO A 140 27.53 -16.36 -45.73
CA PRO A 140 28.97 -16.16 -45.74
C PRO A 140 29.30 -14.75 -45.26
N SER A 141 30.22 -14.69 -44.29
CA SER A 141 30.73 -13.48 -43.66
C SER A 141 31.25 -12.49 -44.70
N ALA A 142 30.73 -11.26 -44.65
CA ALA A 142 31.31 -10.12 -45.33
C ALA A 142 32.79 -9.93 -44.93
N PRO A 143 33.66 -9.43 -45.82
CA PRO A 143 35.07 -9.20 -45.52
C PRO A 143 35.23 -8.22 -44.35
N PRO A 144 36.35 -8.29 -43.60
CA PRO A 144 36.53 -7.53 -42.38
C PRO A 144 36.43 -6.02 -42.64
N SER A 145 35.35 -5.41 -42.15
CA SER A 145 35.23 -3.96 -42.07
C SER A 145 36.27 -3.45 -41.08
N THR A 146 37.08 -2.51 -41.55
CA THR A 146 38.00 -1.64 -40.80
C THR A 146 37.48 -1.25 -39.41
N PRO A 147 38.36 -1.06 -38.40
CA PRO A 147 37.94 -0.74 -37.04
C PRO A 147 37.13 0.56 -37.02
N HIS A 148 35.83 0.46 -36.76
CA HIS A 148 34.97 1.61 -36.58
C HIS A 148 35.28 2.29 -35.24
N ALA A 149 35.67 3.56 -35.32
CA ALA A 149 35.88 4.42 -34.17
C ALA A 149 34.62 4.50 -33.28
N PRO A 150 34.77 4.63 -31.94
CA PRO A 150 33.64 4.66 -31.02
C PRO A 150 32.66 5.78 -31.37
N ARG A 151 31.37 5.45 -31.34
CA ARG A 151 30.28 6.37 -31.66
C ARG A 151 30.26 7.49 -30.62
N VAL A 152 30.71 8.68 -30.99
CA VAL A 152 30.66 9.88 -30.15
C VAL A 152 29.20 10.26 -29.91
N THR A 153 28.68 9.98 -28.72
CA THR A 153 27.39 10.49 -28.26
C THR A 153 27.53 11.99 -28.03
N LYS A 154 27.02 12.81 -28.96
CA LYS A 154 27.00 14.26 -28.78
C LYS A 154 26.07 14.58 -27.61
N LEU A 155 26.64 15.05 -26.50
CA LEU A 155 25.89 15.61 -25.38
C LEU A 155 25.01 16.76 -25.90
N PRO A 156 23.80 16.96 -25.34
CA PRO A 156 22.97 18.10 -25.72
C PRO A 156 23.75 19.41 -25.51
N PRO A 157 23.61 20.39 -26.42
CA PRO A 157 24.36 21.63 -26.32
C PRO A 157 24.05 22.33 -25.00
N MET A 158 25.10 22.82 -24.32
CA MET A 158 24.91 23.63 -23.12
C MET A 158 24.03 24.85 -23.45
N ARG A 159 23.06 25.14 -22.59
CA ARG A 159 22.22 26.34 -22.70
C ARG A 159 23.11 27.58 -22.68
N SER A 160 22.84 28.54 -23.54
CA SER A 160 23.58 29.82 -23.53
C SER A 160 23.37 30.54 -22.18
N PRO A 161 24.27 31.43 -21.75
CA PRO A 161 24.11 32.20 -20.51
C PRO A 161 22.76 32.93 -20.43
N GLN A 162 22.25 33.41 -21.57
CA GLN A 162 20.97 34.10 -21.68
C GLN A 162 19.77 33.14 -21.52
N GLN A 163 19.87 31.92 -22.06
CA GLN A 163 18.88 30.87 -21.85
C GLN A 163 18.87 30.32 -20.42
N GLN A 164 20.04 30.26 -19.78
CA GLN A 164 20.16 29.89 -18.37
C GLN A 164 19.51 30.94 -17.45
N ALA A 165 19.76 32.23 -17.72
CA ALA A 165 19.15 33.33 -16.97
C ALA A 165 17.61 33.33 -17.09
N GLY A 166 17.07 33.15 -18.30
CA GLY A 166 15.62 33.05 -18.52
C GLY A 166 14.98 31.85 -17.82
N HIS A 167 15.65 30.68 -17.86
CA HIS A 167 15.20 29.48 -17.14
C HIS A 167 15.21 29.69 -15.62
N GLN A 168 16.28 30.29 -15.09
CA GLN A 168 16.40 30.57 -13.66
C GLN A 168 15.35 31.58 -13.18
N SER A 169 15.08 32.62 -13.98
CA SER A 169 14.02 33.60 -13.70
C SER A 169 12.64 32.94 -13.60
N ARG A 170 12.31 32.05 -14.54
CA ARG A 170 11.04 31.29 -14.51
C ARG A 170 10.94 30.41 -13.27
N LEU A 171 12.01 29.72 -12.88
CA LEU A 171 12.05 28.90 -11.68
C LEU A 171 11.87 29.76 -10.41
N ASN A 172 12.57 30.89 -10.32
CA ASN A 172 12.45 31.81 -9.21
C ASN A 172 11.03 32.38 -9.09
N HIS A 173 10.38 32.68 -10.23
CA HIS A 173 8.99 33.13 -10.25
C HIS A 173 8.02 32.06 -9.72
N LEU A 174 8.16 30.81 -10.17
CA LEU A 174 7.34 29.69 -9.69
C LEU A 174 7.55 29.43 -8.19
N MET A 175 8.80 29.50 -7.72
CA MET A 175 9.12 29.39 -6.29
C MET A 175 8.47 30.51 -5.47
N LYS A 176 8.52 31.75 -5.97
CA LYS A 176 7.88 32.91 -5.31
C LYS A 176 6.36 32.78 -5.25
N GLN A 177 5.71 32.31 -6.32
CA GLN A 177 4.27 32.03 -6.33
C GLN A 177 3.90 30.93 -5.31
N ARG A 178 4.70 29.86 -5.23
CA ARG A 178 4.48 28.77 -4.27
C ARG A 178 4.64 29.24 -2.82
N GLU A 179 5.64 30.07 -2.54
CA GLU A 179 5.87 30.68 -1.23
C GLU A 179 4.68 31.57 -0.83
N GLN A 180 4.21 32.44 -1.74
CA GLN A 180 3.02 33.28 -1.50
C GLN A 180 1.79 32.44 -1.18
N GLN A 181 1.51 31.38 -1.94
CA GLN A 181 0.40 30.47 -1.64
C GLN A 181 0.55 29.78 -0.28
N ARG A 182 1.79 29.43 0.13
CA ARG A 182 2.04 28.89 1.47
C ARG A 182 1.66 29.91 2.54
N ARG A 183 2.15 31.15 2.41
CA ARG A 183 1.89 32.25 3.36
C ARG A 183 0.40 32.58 3.51
N TYR A 184 -0.35 32.58 2.41
CA TYR A 184 -1.82 32.71 2.44
C TYR A 184 -2.50 31.56 3.20
N ARG A 185 -2.04 30.32 3.01
CA ARG A 185 -2.60 29.13 3.69
C ARG A 185 -2.27 29.08 5.18
N THR A 186 -1.11 29.61 5.58
CA THR A 186 -0.67 29.64 6.99
C THR A 186 -1.15 30.87 7.74
N GLY A 187 -1.77 31.84 7.06
CA GLY A 187 -2.32 33.04 7.70
C GLY A 187 -1.30 34.15 7.99
N GLU A 188 -0.09 34.08 7.42
CA GLU A 188 0.99 35.07 7.63
C GLU A 188 0.83 36.38 6.82
N LEU A 189 -0.25 36.52 6.04
CA LEU A 189 -0.55 37.68 5.19
C LEU A 189 -1.82 38.42 5.64
N TRP A 190 -2.11 38.38 6.95
CA TRP A 190 -3.10 39.20 7.64
C TRP A 190 -2.41 39.94 8.79
#